data_AF-A0A966Z5E3-F1
#
_entry.id   AF-A0A966Z5E3-F1
#
_cell.length_a   1.000
_cell.length_b   1.000
_cell.length_c   1.000
_cell.angle_alpha   90.00
_cell.angle_beta   90.00
_cell.angle_gamma   90.00
#
_symmetry.space_group_name_H-M   'P 1'
#
loop_
_entity.id
_entity.type
_entity.pdbx_description
1 polymer ?
#
loop_
_entity_poly.entity_id
_entity_poly.type
_entity_poly.pdbx_seq_one_letter_code
_entity_poly.pdbx_strand_id
1 'polypeptide(L)' 'MAVQSKSKKEAVPIRLVLVTMDTHLNSAARRAQFQLQRVIPGLSLQIHAASEFTGNPELIEKAVQDIAQGD' A
#
# COMPACT_ATOMS: atom_id res chain seq x y z
N MET A 1 -29.34 23.59 -17.11
CA MET A 1 -29.35 22.70 -15.93
C MET A 1 -27.92 22.47 -15.50
N ALA A 2 -27.50 23.07 -14.39
CA ALA A 2 -26.16 22.91 -13.85
C ALA A 2 -26.02 21.50 -13.25
N VAL A 3 -25.17 20.67 -13.85
CA VAL A 3 -24.76 19.40 -13.25
C VAL A 3 -23.74 19.77 -12.16
N GLN A 4 -24.21 19.83 -10.91
CA GLN A 4 -23.34 19.99 -9.75
C GLN A 4 -22.34 18.83 -9.72
N SER A 5 -21.07 19.17 -9.88
CA SER A 5 -19.95 18.27 -9.62
C SER A 5 -20.00 17.90 -8.14
N LYS A 6 -20.39 16.64 -7.88
CA LYS A 6 -20.35 16.04 -6.54
C LYS A 6 -18.91 16.16 -6.04
N SER A 7 -18.66 17.06 -5.10
CA SER A 7 -17.35 17.21 -4.47
C SER A 7 -16.90 15.82 -4.00
N LYS A 8 -15.86 15.27 -4.62
CA LYS A 8 -15.17 14.09 -4.09
C LYS A 8 -14.73 14.52 -2.69
N LYS A 9 -15.34 13.95 -1.64
CA LYS A 9 -14.75 14.02 -0.29
C LYS A 9 -13.27 13.73 -0.47
N GLU A 10 -12.40 14.67 -0.12
CA GLU A 10 -10.96 14.48 -0.19
C GLU A 10 -10.66 13.21 0.59
N ALA A 11 -10.18 12.20 -0.13
CA ALA A 11 -9.87 10.92 0.47
C ALA A 11 -8.65 11.14 1.36
N VAL A 12 -8.78 10.85 2.66
CA VAL A 12 -7.64 10.88 3.58
C VAL A 12 -6.62 9.86 3.05
N PRO A 13 -5.40 10.30 2.67
CA PRO A 13 -4.37 9.38 2.22
C PRO A 13 -3.96 8.48 3.40
N ILE A 14 -3.90 7.17 3.15
CA ILE A 14 -3.44 6.17 4.12
C ILE A 14 -2.40 5.30 3.44
N ARG A 15 -1.20 5.21 3.99
CA ARG A 15 -0.03 4.50 3.47
C ARG A 15 0.26 3.31 4.36
N LEU A 16 -0.23 2.13 3.95
CA LEU A 16 0.00 0.89 4.66
C LEU A 16 1.26 0.20 4.11
N VAL A 17 2.18 -0.18 5.00
CA VAL A 17 3.37 -0.96 4.65
C VAL A 17 3.29 -2.32 5.34
N LEU A 18 3.36 -3.38 4.54
CA LEU A 18 3.32 -4.77 5.02
C LEU A 18 4.68 -5.43 4.80
N VAL A 19 5.36 -5.80 5.88
CA VAL A 19 6.57 -6.61 5.82
C VAL A 19 6.23 -8.04 6.25
N THR A 20 6.58 -9.02 5.43
CA THR A 20 6.27 -10.44 5.66
C THR A 20 7.41 -11.34 5.23
N MET A 21 7.49 -12.56 5.75
CA MET A 21 8.41 -13.59 5.26
C MET A 21 7.87 -14.34 4.03
N ASP A 22 6.59 -14.18 3.68
CA ASP A 22 5.94 -14.93 2.60
C ASP A 22 5.84 -14.12 1.30
N THR A 23 6.50 -14.61 0.25
CA THR A 23 6.46 -14.04 -1.10
C THR A 23 5.11 -14.26 -1.80
N HIS A 24 4.37 -15.32 -1.46
CA HIS A 24 3.09 -15.66 -2.09
C HIS A 24 1.95 -14.75 -1.65
N LEU A 25 2.12 -14.04 -0.52
CA LEU A 25 1.13 -13.16 0.05
C LEU A 25 0.80 -11.96 -0.86
N ASN A 26 1.72 -11.57 -1.74
CA ASN A 26 1.59 -10.41 -2.63
C ASN A 26 0.28 -10.46 -3.46
N SER A 27 -0.09 -11.63 -3.98
CA SER A 27 -1.30 -11.76 -4.79
C SER A 27 -2.58 -11.58 -3.97
N ALA A 28 -2.63 -12.13 -2.75
CA ALA A 28 -3.77 -12.01 -1.84
C ALA A 28 -3.91 -10.57 -1.33
N ALA A 29 -2.79 -9.96 -0.94
CA ALA A 29 -2.74 -8.60 -0.45
C ALA A 29 -3.13 -7.57 -1.51
N ARG A 30 -2.77 -7.76 -2.79
CA ARG A 30 -3.28 -6.93 -3.90
C ARG A 30 -4.80 -7.03 -4.06
N ARG A 31 -5.37 -8.24 -3.95
CA ARG A 31 -6.84 -8.40 -3.99
C ARG A 31 -7.50 -7.67 -2.81
N ALA A 32 -6.92 -7.77 -1.61
CA ALA A 32 -7.39 -7.05 -0.44
C ALA A 32 -7.29 -5.53 -0.64
N GLN A 33 -6.19 -5.02 -1.19
CA GLN A 33 -6.02 -3.60 -1.54
C GLN A 33 -7.15 -3.11 -2.45
N PHE A 34 -7.46 -3.84 -3.52
CA PHE A 34 -8.56 -3.45 -4.42
C PHE A 34 -9.92 -3.40 -3.71
N GLN A 35 -10.19 -4.33 -2.80
CA GLN A 35 -11.43 -4.31 -2.01
C GLN A 35 -11.45 -3.14 -1.03
N LEU A 36 -10.33 -2.90 -0.33
CA LEU A 36 -10.18 -1.83 0.64
C LEU A 36 -10.24 -0.45 -0.01
N GLN A 37 -9.70 -0.26 -1.21
CA GLN A 37 -9.77 1.02 -1.93
C GLN A 37 -11.21 1.44 -2.28
N ARG A 38 -12.17 0.50 -2.32
CA ARG A 38 -13.59 0.84 -2.53
C ARG A 38 -14.21 1.49 -1.30
N VAL A 39 -13.70 1.17 -0.10
CA VAL A 39 -14.20 1.70 1.18
C VAL A 39 -13.29 2.80 1.74
N ILE A 40 -12.00 2.77 1.40
CA ILE A 40 -10.96 3.73 1.78
C ILE A 40 -10.24 4.18 0.49
N PRO A 41 -10.79 5.16 -0.25
CA PRO A 41 -10.25 5.56 -1.55
C PRO A 41 -8.81 6.11 -1.52
N GLY A 42 -8.35 6.56 -0.35
CA GLY A 42 -6.99 7.09 -0.17
C GLY A 42 -5.95 6.04 0.22
N LEU A 43 -6.31 4.75 0.30
CA LEU A 43 -5.40 3.69 0.72
C LEU A 43 -4.38 3.35 -0.39
N SER A 44 -3.10 3.40 -0.04
CA SER A 44 -2.00 2.73 -0.73
C SER A 44 -1.45 1.59 0.13
N LEU A 45 -1.00 0.52 -0.51
CA LEU A 45 -0.40 -0.64 0.14
C LEU A 45 0.94 -0.95 -0.53
N GLN A 46 2.00 -1.00 0.27
CA GLN A 46 3.32 -1.50 -0.11
C GLN A 46 3.61 -2.81 0.62
N ILE A 47 4.27 -3.75 -0.06
CA ILE A 47 4.58 -5.07 0.48
C ILE A 47 6.05 -5.36 0.26
N HIS A 48 6.74 -5.75 1.33
CA HIS A 48 8.12 -6.20 1.29
C HIS A 48 8.21 -7.65 1.80
N ALA A 49 8.78 -8.52 0.98
CA ALA A 49 9.11 -9.88 1.38
C ALA A 49 10.51 -9.89 2.02
N ALA A 50 10.56 -10.00 3.36
CA ALA A 50 11.80 -10.02 4.12
C ALA A 50 12.69 -11.24 3.78
N SER A 51 12.09 -12.32 3.26
CA SER A 51 12.83 -13.47 2.72
C SER A 51 13.78 -13.10 1.58
N GLU A 52 13.53 -11.99 0.88
CA GLU A 52 14.35 -11.53 -0.24
C GLU A 52 15.46 -10.55 0.17
N PHE A 53 15.53 -10.12 1.43
CA PHE A 53 16.49 -9.13 1.88
C PHE A 53 17.94 -9.63 1.89
N THR A 54 18.14 -10.93 2.12
CA THR A 54 19.47 -11.53 2.15
C THR A 54 20.16 -11.33 0.80
N GLY A 55 21.29 -10.62 0.80
CA GLY A 55 22.05 -10.32 -0.41
C GLY A 55 21.51 -9.15 -1.24
N ASN A 56 20.41 -8.52 -0.83
CA ASN A 56 19.76 -7.43 -1.57
C ASN A 56 19.57 -6.18 -0.67
N PRO A 57 20.65 -5.42 -0.38
CA PRO A 57 20.58 -4.25 0.49
C PRO A 57 19.61 -3.17 -0.02
N GLU A 58 19.40 -3.07 -1.34
CA GLU A 58 18.45 -2.14 -1.95
C GLU A 58 17.00 -2.43 -1.53
N LEU A 59 16.63 -3.70 -1.33
CA LEU A 59 15.30 -4.07 -0.86
C LEU A 59 15.08 -3.67 0.60
N ILE A 60 16.14 -3.73 1.42
CA ILE A 60 16.13 -3.28 2.81
C ILE A 60 15.98 -1.76 2.84
N GLU A 61 16.78 -1.04 2.07
CA GLU A 61 16.71 0.43 2.01
C GLU A 61 15.32 0.89 1.57
N LYS A 62 14.78 0.29 0.52
CA LYS A 62 13.43 0.59 0.05
C LYS A 62 12.37 0.31 1.12
N ALA A 63 12.45 -0.83 1.81
CA ALA A 63 11.53 -1.15 2.89
C ALA A 63 11.60 -0.12 4.03
N VAL A 64 12.81 0.31 4.42
CA VAL A 64 12.99 1.34 5.45
C VAL A 64 12.41 2.69 5.00
N GLN A 65 12.63 3.09 3.74
CA GLN A 65 12.07 4.32 3.17
C GLN A 65 10.53 4.29 3.14
N ASP A 66 9.95 3.17 2.68
CA ASP A 66 8.50 2.99 2.64
C ASP A 66 7.92 3.02 4.06
N ILE A 67 8.54 2.34 5.03
CA ILE A 67 8.13 2.36 6.46
C ILE A 67 8.19 3.78 7.05
N ALA A 68 9.24 4.55 6.75
CA ALA A 68 9.37 5.92 7.25
C ALA A 68 8.27 6.86 6.71
N GLN A 69 7.66 6.48 5.58
CA GLN A 69 6.52 7.18 4.98
C GLN A 69 5.18 6.50 5.29
N GLY A 70 5.15 5.40 6.05
CA GLY A 70 3.92 4.75 6.46
C GLY A 70 3.13 5.61 7.46
N ASP A 71 1.81 5.40 7.50
CA ASP A 71 0.91 6.03 8.48
C ASP A 71 0.62 5.11 9.68
#